data_AF-A0A2G3DTL6-F1
#
_entry.id   AF-A0A2G3DTL6-F1
#
_cell.length_a   1.000
_cell.length_b   1.000
_cell.length_c   1.000
_cell.angle_alpha   90.00
_cell.angle_beta   90.00
_cell.angle_gamma   90.00
#
_symmetry.space_group_name_H-M   'P 1'
#
loop_
_entity.id
_entity.type
_entity.pdbx_description
1 polymer ?
#
loop_
_entity_poly.entity_id
_entity_poly.type
_entity_poly.pdbx_seq_one_letter_code
_entity_poly.pdbx_strand_id
1 'polypeptide(L)'
;MKRTIMYDEALYSKEVLIKAAYHFIDQAYIHLDRVEGKYEVQIVDKESEESVTKEMFDEEMLIQAARFVVSEKTKDIRKLTLARAFASTLIDEEDLETDNADDRLEATEDILKDWFENGE
;
A
#
# COMPACT_ATOMS: atom_id res chain seq x y z
N MET A 1 -24.36 -13.39 -13.30
CA MET A 1 -24.19 -14.81 -12.87
C MET A 1 -23.50 -14.82 -11.51
N LYS A 2 -23.78 -15.77 -10.59
CA LYS A 2 -23.06 -15.86 -9.29
C LYS A 2 -21.87 -16.81 -9.41
N ARG A 3 -20.69 -16.38 -8.98
CA ARG A 3 -19.45 -17.18 -8.95
C ARG A 3 -18.81 -17.07 -7.56
N THR A 4 -18.10 -18.12 -7.15
CA THR A 4 -17.29 -18.12 -5.93
C THR A 4 -15.87 -18.56 -6.27
N ILE A 5 -14.88 -17.80 -5.79
CA ILE A 5 -13.46 -18.06 -5.98
C ILE A 5 -12.81 -18.16 -4.60
N MET A 6 -11.86 -19.07 -4.44
CA MET A 6 -11.15 -19.29 -3.19
C MET A 6 -9.65 -19.01 -3.36
N TYR A 7 -9.06 -18.28 -2.41
CA TYR A 7 -7.63 -18.02 -2.35
C TYR A 7 -7.06 -18.47 -1.01
N ASP A 8 -5.85 -19.03 -1.02
CA ASP A 8 -5.13 -19.36 0.20
C ASP A 8 -4.63 -18.08 0.88
N GLU A 9 -5.00 -17.88 2.15
CA GLU A 9 -4.61 -16.67 2.90
C GLU A 9 -3.11 -16.65 3.24
N ALA A 10 -2.42 -17.79 3.14
CA ALA A 10 -0.97 -17.86 3.32
C ALA A 10 -0.21 -17.24 2.13
N LEU A 11 -0.84 -17.11 0.96
CA LEU A 11 -0.22 -16.57 -0.25
C LEU A 11 -0.48 -15.08 -0.46
N TYR A 12 -1.60 -14.58 0.04
CA TYR A 12 -2.06 -13.21 -0.21
C TYR A 12 -2.43 -12.52 1.09
N SER A 13 -2.03 -11.26 1.25
CA SER A 13 -2.55 -10.46 2.36
C SER A 13 -3.98 -10.00 2.08
N LYS A 14 -4.72 -9.66 3.15
CA LYS A 14 -6.07 -9.09 3.04
C LYS A 14 -6.10 -7.80 2.20
N GLU A 15 -5.03 -7.00 2.25
CA GLU A 15 -4.92 -5.74 1.51
C GLU A 15 -4.88 -6.00 -0.01
N VAL A 16 -4.22 -7.07 -0.43
CA VAL A 16 -4.19 -7.50 -1.84
C VAL A 16 -5.59 -7.87 -2.30
N LEU A 17 -6.29 -8.72 -1.52
CA LEU A 17 -7.64 -9.16 -1.82
C LEU A 17 -8.62 -7.98 -1.94
N ILE A 18 -8.59 -7.05 -0.99
CA ILE A 18 -9.48 -5.90 -0.96
C ILE A 18 -9.23 -5.00 -2.18
N LYS A 19 -7.97 -4.74 -2.53
CA LYS A 19 -7.65 -3.91 -3.71
C LYS A 19 -8.04 -4.58 -5.01
N ALA A 20 -7.87 -5.90 -5.12
CA ALA A 20 -8.30 -6.65 -6.30
C ALA A 20 -9.83 -6.62 -6.43
N ALA A 21 -10.55 -6.85 -5.33
CA ALA A 21 -12.01 -6.72 -5.31
C ALA A 21 -12.47 -5.29 -5.70
N TYR A 22 -11.79 -4.27 -5.18
CA TYR A 22 -12.11 -2.86 -5.47
C TYR A 22 -12.02 -2.53 -6.96
N HIS A 23 -11.10 -3.16 -7.71
CA HIS A 23 -10.96 -2.94 -9.15
C HIS A 23 -12.23 -3.25 -9.94
N PHE A 24 -13.04 -4.20 -9.47
CA PHE A 24 -14.19 -4.74 -10.20
C PHE A 24 -15.56 -4.25 -9.68
N ILE A 25 -15.60 -3.31 -8.73
CA ILE A 25 -16.86 -2.89 -8.06
C ILE A 25 -17.86 -2.23 -9.00
N ASP A 26 -17.40 -1.68 -10.14
CA ASP A 26 -18.28 -1.08 -11.13
C ASP A 26 -19.04 -2.14 -11.93
N GLN A 27 -18.41 -3.29 -12.21
CA GLN A 27 -18.93 -4.38 -13.02
C GLN A 27 -19.68 -5.45 -12.21
N ALA A 28 -19.33 -5.63 -10.93
CA ALA A 28 -19.91 -6.69 -10.11
C ALA A 28 -20.15 -6.25 -8.66
N TYR A 29 -21.14 -6.87 -8.01
CA TYR A 29 -21.23 -6.90 -6.56
C TYR A 29 -20.29 -7.96 -6.03
N ILE A 30 -19.40 -7.58 -5.12
CA ILE A 30 -18.38 -8.47 -4.56
C ILE A 30 -18.55 -8.53 -3.05
N HIS A 31 -18.60 -9.76 -2.53
CA HIS A 31 -18.58 -10.04 -1.11
C HIS A 31 -17.32 -10.87 -0.78
N LEU A 32 -16.65 -10.51 0.30
CA LEU A 32 -15.43 -11.16 0.78
C LEU A 32 -15.72 -11.78 2.15
N ASP A 33 -15.35 -13.04 2.31
CA ASP A 33 -15.44 -13.76 3.58
C ASP A 33 -14.20 -14.67 3.75
N ARG A 34 -14.14 -15.41 4.86
CA ARG A 34 -13.08 -16.37 5.17
C ARG A 34 -13.69 -17.70 5.59
N VAL A 35 -13.25 -18.77 4.91
CA VAL A 35 -13.66 -20.14 5.23
C VAL A 35 -12.40 -21.01 5.29
N GLU A 36 -12.17 -21.64 6.44
CA GLU A 36 -11.09 -22.65 6.63
C GLU A 36 -9.69 -22.20 6.18
N GLY A 37 -9.28 -20.98 6.55
CA GLY A 37 -7.95 -20.45 6.19
C GLY A 37 -7.83 -20.02 4.73
N LYS A 38 -8.96 -19.89 4.03
CA LYS A 38 -9.02 -19.37 2.67
C LYS A 38 -9.93 -18.15 2.63
N TYR A 39 -9.57 -17.19 1.80
CA TYR A 39 -10.48 -16.13 1.41
C TYR A 39 -11.51 -16.67 0.44
N GLU A 40 -12.78 -16.37 0.71
CA GLU A 40 -13.89 -16.60 -0.20
C GLU A 40 -14.28 -15.28 -0.87
N VAL A 41 -14.32 -15.30 -2.21
CA VAL A 41 -14.76 -14.15 -3.03
C VAL A 41 -16.02 -14.56 -3.75
N GLN A 42 -17.15 -13.97 -3.37
CA GLN A 42 -18.41 -14.13 -4.07
C GLN A 42 -18.63 -12.96 -5.03
N ILE A 43 -18.82 -13.26 -6.31
CA ILE A 43 -18.98 -12.28 -7.38
C ILE A 43 -20.35 -12.47 -8.02
N VAL A 44 -21.10 -11.38 -8.11
CA VAL A 44 -22.38 -11.32 -8.81
C VAL A 44 -22.30 -10.18 -9.82
N ASP A 45 -22.26 -10.52 -11.11
CA ASP A 45 -22.25 -9.50 -12.17
C ASP A 45 -23.47 -8.58 -12.04
N LYS A 46 -23.26 -7.29 -12.28
CA LYS A 46 -24.35 -6.37 -12.57
C LYS A 46 -24.85 -6.61 -14.00
N GLU A 47 -25.90 -5.90 -14.42
CA GLU A 47 -26.40 -5.94 -15.80
C GLU A 47 -25.44 -5.29 -16.83
N SER A 48 -24.15 -5.18 -16.52
CA SER A 48 -23.12 -4.70 -17.46
C SER A 48 -22.81 -5.75 -18.53
N GLU A 49 -22.39 -5.27 -19.71
CA GLU A 49 -22.02 -6.14 -20.84
C GLU A 49 -20.80 -7.03 -20.54
N GLU A 50 -19.88 -6.55 -19.70
CA GLU A 50 -18.68 -7.31 -19.31
C GLU A 50 -18.85 -7.96 -17.94
N SER A 51 -18.74 -9.29 -17.92
CA SER A 51 -18.79 -10.09 -16.70
C SER A 51 -17.39 -10.33 -16.14
N VAL A 52 -17.24 -10.25 -14.82
CA VAL A 52 -15.95 -10.48 -14.16
C VAL A 52 -15.67 -11.98 -14.13
N THR A 53 -14.64 -12.43 -14.86
CA THR A 53 -14.22 -13.83 -14.87
C THR A 53 -13.23 -14.13 -13.75
N LYS A 54 -12.99 -15.41 -13.47
CA LYS A 54 -11.99 -15.84 -12.50
C LYS A 54 -10.59 -15.44 -12.94
N GLU A 55 -10.28 -15.56 -14.23
CA GLU A 55 -8.97 -15.23 -14.80
C GLU A 55 -8.65 -13.75 -14.63
N MET A 56 -9.62 -12.87 -14.88
CA MET A 56 -9.47 -11.43 -14.63
C MET A 56 -9.18 -11.15 -13.15
N PHE A 57 -9.88 -11.82 -12.25
CA PHE A 57 -9.66 -11.65 -10.81
C PHE A 57 -8.30 -12.21 -10.36
N ASP A 58 -7.87 -13.36 -10.89
CA ASP A 58 -6.56 -13.96 -10.63
C ASP A 58 -5.42 -13.03 -11.10
N GLU A 59 -5.57 -12.43 -12.28
CA GLU A 59 -4.61 -11.47 -12.82
C GLU A 59 -4.49 -10.24 -11.91
N GLU A 60 -5.61 -9.65 -11.51
CA GLU A 60 -5.61 -8.49 -10.62
C GLU A 60 -5.07 -8.82 -9.23
N MET A 61 -5.35 -10.01 -8.69
CA MET A 61 -4.75 -10.50 -7.44
C MET A 61 -3.22 -10.52 -7.52
N LEU A 62 -2.65 -11.00 -8.62
CA LEU A 62 -1.20 -11.01 -8.83
C LEU A 62 -0.63 -9.60 -8.96
N ILE A 63 -1.30 -8.73 -9.71
CA ILE A 63 -0.89 -7.32 -9.87
C ILE A 63 -0.86 -6.62 -8.50
N GLN A 64 -1.91 -6.78 -7.69
CA GLN A 64 -1.98 -6.18 -6.37
C GLN A 64 -0.99 -6.81 -5.38
N ALA A 65 -0.72 -8.10 -5.48
CA ALA A 65 0.32 -8.77 -4.69
C ALA A 65 1.71 -8.20 -4.99
N ALA A 66 2.06 -8.05 -6.28
CA ALA A 66 3.32 -7.46 -6.69
C ALA A 66 3.46 -6.01 -6.16
N ARG A 67 2.40 -5.21 -6.28
CA ARG A 67 2.36 -3.83 -5.74
C ARG A 67 2.52 -3.82 -4.22
N PHE A 68 1.88 -4.74 -3.52
CA PHE A 68 1.99 -4.86 -2.06
C PHE A 68 3.43 -5.19 -1.64
N VAL A 69 4.06 -6.18 -2.28
CA VAL A 69 5.46 -6.55 -2.02
C VAL A 69 6.41 -5.38 -2.23
N VAL A 70 6.25 -4.63 -3.33
CA VAL A 70 7.08 -3.44 -3.59
C VAL A 70 6.82 -2.36 -2.54
N SER A 71 5.56 -2.13 -2.16
CA SER A 71 5.21 -1.15 -1.13
C SER A 71 5.89 -1.47 0.20
N GLU A 72 5.84 -2.73 0.64
CA GLU A 72 6.46 -3.16 1.88
C GLU A 72 7.98 -3.05 1.82
N LYS A 73 8.60 -3.55 0.74
CA LYS A 73 10.07 -3.51 0.57
C LYS A 73 10.65 -2.09 0.44
N THR A 74 9.83 -1.11 0.06
CA THR A 74 10.25 0.29 -0.12
C THR A 74 9.74 1.22 0.97
N LYS A 75 9.09 0.70 2.02
CA LYS A 75 8.46 1.49 3.09
C LYS A 75 9.46 2.41 3.78
N ASP A 76 10.60 1.89 4.22
CA ASP A 76 11.56 2.64 5.03
C ASP A 76 12.31 3.70 4.20
N ILE A 77 12.70 3.36 2.97
CA ILE A 77 13.33 4.32 2.05
C ILE A 77 12.37 5.47 1.72
N ARG A 78 11.07 5.19 1.51
CA ARG A 78 10.06 6.24 1.31
C ARG A 78 9.87 7.10 2.55
N LYS A 79 9.87 6.51 3.75
CA LYS A 79 9.83 7.27 5.01
C LYS A 79 11.02 8.22 5.12
N LEU A 80 12.25 7.73 4.93
CA LEU A 80 13.46 8.55 4.97
C LEU A 80 13.46 9.67 3.93
N THR A 81 13.03 9.36 2.70
CA THR A 81 12.94 10.33 1.61
C THR A 81 11.95 11.45 1.96
N LEU A 82 10.79 11.08 2.49
CA LEU A 82 9.75 12.02 2.91
C LEU A 82 10.22 12.88 4.09
N ALA A 83 10.85 12.27 5.08
CA ALA A 83 11.35 12.96 6.26
C ALA A 83 12.46 13.97 5.88
N ARG A 84 13.37 13.59 4.98
CA ARG A 84 14.36 14.52 4.41
C ARG A 84 13.69 15.69 3.67
N ALA A 85 12.66 15.42 2.87
CA ALA A 85 11.92 16.46 2.16
C ALA A 85 11.26 17.44 3.15
N PHE A 86 10.65 16.95 4.22
CA PHE A 86 10.08 17.80 5.27
C PHE A 86 11.13 18.59 6.04
N ALA A 87 12.24 17.98 6.44
CA ALA A 87 13.32 18.69 7.12
C ALA A 87 13.85 19.85 6.24
N SER A 88 14.01 19.63 4.94
CA SER A 88 14.43 20.70 4.02
C SER A 88 13.44 21.85 3.86
N THR A 89 12.16 21.67 4.25
CA THR A 89 11.14 22.73 4.22
C THR A 89 10.94 23.44 5.55
N LEU A 90 11.43 22.87 6.66
CA LEU A 90 11.21 23.38 8.02
C LEU A 90 12.43 24.10 8.61
N ILE A 91 13.60 23.97 8.00
CA ILE A 91 14.78 24.74 8.39
C ILE A 91 14.57 26.17 7.87
N ASP A 92 14.18 27.08 8.77
CA ASP A 92 14.09 28.51 8.50
C ASP A 92 15.50 29.11 8.31
N GLU A 93 15.60 30.12 7.45
CA GLU A 93 16.88 30.76 7.09
C GLU A 93 17.61 31.40 8.28
N GLU A 94 16.96 31.60 9.43
CA GLU A 94 17.58 32.13 10.65
C GLU A 94 18.48 31.11 11.37
N ASP A 95 18.30 29.80 11.16
CA ASP A 95 19.22 28.76 11.66
C ASP A 95 20.41 28.51 10.69
N LEU A 96 20.44 29.20 9.54
CA LEU A 96 21.43 29.03 8.46
C LEU A 96 22.63 29.99 8.54
N GLU A 97 22.82 30.74 9.64
CA GLU A 97 24.00 31.62 9.81
C GLU A 97 25.34 30.86 9.88
N THR A 98 25.32 29.52 9.81
CA THR A 98 26.51 28.69 9.57
C THR A 98 26.46 28.07 8.18
N ASP A 99 27.29 28.62 7.28
CA ASP A 99 27.32 28.30 5.86
C ASP A 99 27.86 26.88 5.53
N ASN A 100 28.21 26.08 6.55
CA ASN A 100 28.80 24.76 6.37
C ASN A 100 27.74 23.70 6.01
N ALA A 101 28.05 22.87 5.02
CA ALA A 101 27.20 21.75 4.62
C ALA A 101 27.14 20.63 5.68
N ASP A 102 28.16 20.52 6.55
CA ASP A 102 28.21 19.55 7.65
C ASP A 102 27.18 19.88 8.74
N ASP A 103 27.12 21.15 9.16
CA ASP A 103 26.18 21.60 10.21
C ASP A 103 24.71 21.40 9.78
N ARG A 104 24.42 21.55 8.47
CA ARG A 104 23.10 21.26 7.90
C ARG A 104 22.74 19.78 7.91
N LEU A 105 23.70 18.89 7.68
CA LEU A 105 23.47 17.44 7.72
C LEU A 105 23.22 16.98 9.16
N GLU A 106 23.98 17.49 10.11
CA GLU A 106 23.85 17.17 11.54
C GLU A 106 22.48 17.59 12.09
N ALA A 107 22.02 18.82 11.79
CA ALA A 107 20.69 19.28 12.18
C ALA A 107 19.56 18.43 11.60
N THR A 108 19.70 17.98 10.34
CA THR A 108 18.71 17.07 9.73
C THR A 108 18.72 15.67 10.35
N GLU A 109 19.87 15.15 10.76
CA GLU A 109 19.98 13.83 11.39
C GLU A 109 19.33 13.80 12.79
N ASP A 110 19.45 14.89 13.55
CA ASP A 110 18.86 14.99 14.89
C ASP A 110 17.32 15.07 14.85
N ILE A 111 16.75 15.84 13.91
CA ILE A 111 15.29 15.87 13.68
C ILE A 111 14.78 14.47 13.27
N LEU A 112 15.55 13.75 12.46
CA LEU A 112 15.18 12.40 12.02
C LEU A 112 15.17 11.42 13.19
N LYS A 113 16.21 11.41 14.03
CA LYS A 113 16.27 10.51 15.21
C LYS A 113 15.07 10.71 16.13
N ASP A 114 14.74 11.95 16.44
CA ASP A 114 13.68 12.28 17.41
C ASP A 114 12.28 11.83 16.90
N TRP A 115 12.04 11.87 15.59
CA TRP A 115 10.81 11.34 14.98
C TRP A 115 10.75 9.81 14.94
N PHE A 116 11.89 9.12 14.77
CA PHE A 116 11.92 7.65 14.76
C PHE A 116 11.84 7.06 16.17
N GLU A 117 12.36 7.76 17.18
CA GLU A 117 12.36 7.31 18.58
C GLU A 117 11.05 7.61 19.32
N ASN A 118 10.33 8.68 18.95
CA ASN A 118 9.08 9.09 19.60
C ASN A 118 7.80 8.60 18.90
N GLY A 119 7.91 7.82 17.82
CA GLY A 119 6.81 7.43 16.93
C GLY A 119 6.19 6.05 17.16
N GLU A 120 6.22 5.50 18.39
CA GLU A 120 5.46 4.31 18.80
C GLU A 120 4.01 4.62 19.20
#